data_AF-A0A3L8BU80-F1
#
_entry.id   AF-A0A3L8BU80-F1
#
_cell.length_a   1.000
_cell.length_b   1.000
_cell.length_c   1.000
_cell.angle_alpha   90.00
_cell.angle_beta   90.00
_cell.angle_gamma   90.00
#
_symmetry.space_group_name_H-M   'P 1'
#
loop_
_entity.id
_entity.type
_entity.pdbx_description
1 polymer ?
#
loop_
_entity_poly.entity_id
_entity_poly.type
_entity_poly.pdbx_seq_one_letter_code
_entity_poly.pdbx_strand_id
1 'polypeptide(L)'
;MVLFCVLQLSCLMVVAGSVNAQTSLDGKVVDLTNMEARQRIQLNAHLAYFEDTDDLGIDDLLAEPYEWSINQSGLRNFGQSSNPYWFKVTLDNLDQAGAPLYVRFAYPHVDLLDVFWVHDKAVIKRYRLGDSVAFNERPVDNRVYLLPLEGLAAPRVTLYLKVVSQGPMEVPLDVLTYSKFYELDKAELIWYGAYFGVMLVMFFYNFFIFVLVRDITYFYYLFYVASTVVLQFTLTGASFQLLWPLSPALNNTMVLTFTSMMPLAAIFFVRSFLQLETTAKPLVRWLARVLVTAFFLQLLLSFVLPYALVLKIAHALSFTAVSFGLYLGVTYWFRGVRAARTFALAWLVYLIFILIYLLQITSTTQPNIVSIHALEIGSMLELVLLSLSFGHRINEEKEMRIRAQDQALKAQSALNRNLDQLVRRRTDELEQANARLKELSIKDGLTGIFNRRHFEELAQTEYQRSFRDKNWLSIAMLDVDHFKGLNDRYGHPFGDLCLKKIATVIMGQVRRPPDMVARYGGEEFIVLLPGTSVEGGNVVAENMRRAVEDICLQHEGAEVRLSISIGVAGTLPSQRDDLESLIKAADDNLYKAKKSGRNCVVCSSAGGA
;
A
#
# COMPACT_ATOMS: atom_id res chain seq x y z
N MET A 1 3.33 40.38 0.98
CA MET A 1 2.13 41.14 0.53
C MET A 1 0.84 40.43 0.94
N VAL A 2 0.59 39.17 0.52
CA VAL A 2 -0.59 38.40 0.97
C VAL A 2 -0.63 38.21 2.49
N LEU A 3 0.48 37.85 3.13
CA LEU A 3 0.60 37.74 4.59
C LEU A 3 0.32 39.07 5.33
N PHE A 4 0.57 40.21 4.66
CA PHE A 4 0.38 41.56 5.21
C PHE A 4 -1.09 41.99 5.08
N CYS A 5 -1.78 41.64 3.98
CA CYS A 5 -3.24 41.79 3.86
C CYS A 5 -4.01 40.85 4.81
N VAL A 6 -3.47 39.66 5.08
CA VAL A 6 -4.02 38.63 5.98
C VAL A 6 -3.90 39.06 7.45
N LEU A 7 -2.77 39.64 7.87
CA LEU A 7 -2.61 40.31 9.17
C LEU A 7 -3.46 41.59 9.29
N GLN A 8 -3.65 42.32 8.19
CA GLN A 8 -4.56 43.46 8.18
C GLN A 8 -6.02 43.04 8.34
N LEU A 9 -6.46 41.91 7.78
CA LEU A 9 -7.82 41.37 7.99
C LEU A 9 -8.06 40.93 9.45
N SER A 10 -7.04 40.40 10.13
CA SER A 10 -7.13 40.12 11.58
C SER A 10 -7.08 41.39 12.44
N CYS A 11 -6.38 42.44 12.00
CA CYS A 11 -6.36 43.74 12.69
C CYS A 11 -7.59 44.62 12.36
N LEU A 12 -8.26 44.40 11.23
CA LEU A 12 -9.48 45.10 10.82
C LEU A 12 -10.73 44.66 11.60
N MET A 13 -10.62 43.63 12.45
CA MET A 13 -11.69 43.11 13.32
C MET A 13 -12.12 44.05 14.46
N VAL A 14 -11.65 45.31 14.49
CA VAL A 14 -11.94 46.28 15.56
C VAL A 14 -12.76 47.49 15.07
N VAL A 15 -13.10 47.60 13.78
CA VAL A 15 -13.94 48.72 13.32
C VAL A 15 -15.42 48.40 13.57
N ALA A 16 -15.85 48.60 14.81
CA ALA A 16 -17.25 48.89 15.10
C ALA A 16 -17.64 50.10 14.25
N GLY A 17 -18.43 49.86 13.19
CA GLY A 17 -19.02 50.94 12.43
C GLY A 17 -19.89 51.75 13.38
N SER A 18 -19.53 53.02 13.59
CA SER A 18 -20.36 54.01 14.25
C SER A 18 -21.61 54.24 13.41
N VAL A 19 -22.63 53.39 13.62
CA VAL A 19 -23.97 53.63 13.11
C VAL A 19 -24.51 54.83 13.89
N ASN A 20 -24.96 55.87 13.19
CA ASN A 20 -25.71 56.98 13.77
C ASN A 20 -26.90 56.41 14.56
N ALA A 21 -26.75 56.27 15.87
CA ALA A 21 -27.77 55.70 16.74
C ALA A 21 -28.84 56.77 16.98
N GLN A 22 -30.04 56.54 16.44
CA GLN A 22 -31.22 57.28 16.87
C GLN A 22 -31.59 56.78 18.28
N THR A 23 -31.69 57.69 19.25
CA THR A 23 -32.05 57.36 20.63
C THR A 23 -33.56 57.46 20.85
N SER A 24 -34.11 56.65 21.76
CA SER A 24 -35.52 56.72 22.19
C SER A 24 -35.67 56.27 23.64
N LEU A 25 -36.63 56.89 24.34
CA LEU A 25 -36.98 56.56 25.73
C LEU A 25 -37.86 55.30 25.84
N ASP A 26 -38.75 55.07 24.86
CA ASP A 26 -39.80 54.04 24.95
C ASP A 26 -39.48 52.72 24.23
N GLY A 27 -38.38 52.66 23.47
CA GLY A 27 -38.05 51.51 22.63
C GLY A 27 -39.08 51.30 21.51
N LYS A 28 -38.97 50.21 20.73
CA LYS A 28 -39.98 49.84 19.73
C LYS A 28 -40.97 48.84 20.31
N VAL A 29 -42.25 49.05 20.00
CA VAL A 29 -43.34 48.12 20.31
C VAL A 29 -43.52 47.14 19.15
N VAL A 30 -43.66 45.86 19.46
CA VAL A 30 -43.91 44.79 18.51
C VAL A 30 -45.30 44.24 18.75
N ASP A 31 -46.16 44.38 17.75
CA ASP A 31 -47.53 43.86 17.76
C ASP A 31 -47.54 42.35 17.47
N LEU A 32 -48.01 41.56 18.44
CA LEU A 32 -48.13 40.11 18.35
C LEU A 32 -49.51 39.64 17.88
N THR A 33 -50.38 40.52 17.38
CA THR A 33 -51.69 40.12 16.86
C THR A 33 -51.56 39.11 15.72
N ASN A 34 -52.39 38.05 15.76
CA ASN A 34 -52.49 37.03 14.72
C ASN A 34 -51.15 36.33 14.39
N MET A 35 -50.41 35.96 15.44
CA MET A 35 -49.15 35.21 15.30
C MET A 35 -49.36 33.78 14.80
N GLU A 36 -50.57 33.23 14.88
CA GLU A 36 -50.92 31.96 14.23
C GLU A 36 -50.65 32.01 12.71
N ALA A 37 -51.02 33.12 12.06
CA ALA A 37 -50.76 33.33 10.64
C ALA A 37 -49.32 33.79 10.35
N ARG A 38 -48.77 34.71 11.17
CA ARG A 38 -47.41 35.27 10.95
C ARG A 38 -46.30 34.28 11.29
N GLN A 39 -46.53 33.39 12.24
CA GLN A 39 -45.64 32.33 12.75
C GLN A 39 -44.31 32.77 13.38
N ARG A 40 -43.66 33.85 12.90
CA ARG A 40 -42.37 34.34 13.37
C ARG A 40 -42.20 35.84 13.12
N ILE A 41 -41.66 36.55 14.10
CA ILE A 41 -41.20 37.95 14.00
C ILE A 41 -39.77 38.03 14.51
N GLN A 42 -38.87 38.62 13.71
CA GLN A 42 -37.50 38.90 14.15
C GLN A 42 -37.49 40.13 15.06
N LEU A 43 -36.88 40.02 16.24
CA LEU A 43 -36.87 41.12 17.21
C LEU A 43 -35.66 42.03 17.07
N ASN A 44 -34.56 41.59 16.45
CA ASN A 44 -33.31 42.35 16.39
C ASN A 44 -33.48 43.82 15.94
N ALA A 45 -34.29 44.08 14.90
CA ALA A 45 -34.54 45.44 14.38
C ALA A 45 -35.44 46.32 15.28
N HIS A 46 -36.03 45.71 16.31
CA HIS A 46 -36.92 46.31 17.30
C HIS A 46 -36.24 46.46 18.68
N LEU A 47 -35.00 46.01 18.83
CA LEU A 47 -34.27 46.13 20.09
C LEU A 47 -33.81 47.57 20.32
N ALA A 48 -34.11 48.07 21.51
CA ALA A 48 -33.37 49.15 22.14
C ALA A 48 -32.21 48.52 22.93
N TYR A 49 -31.04 49.13 22.91
CA TYR A 49 -29.86 48.63 23.64
C TYR A 49 -28.98 49.76 24.17
N PHE A 50 -28.19 49.45 25.21
CA PHE A 50 -27.05 50.27 25.64
C PHE A 50 -26.02 49.40 26.36
N GLU A 51 -24.79 49.91 26.45
CA GLU A 51 -23.69 49.27 27.18
C GLU A 51 -23.69 49.74 28.65
N ASP A 52 -23.75 48.79 29.57
CA ASP A 52 -23.86 49.03 31.02
C ASP A 52 -22.48 49.32 31.63
N THR A 53 -22.15 50.60 31.81
CA THR A 53 -20.90 51.01 32.46
C THR A 53 -21.03 51.17 33.98
N ASP A 54 -22.26 51.24 34.49
CA ASP A 54 -22.55 51.59 35.88
C ASP A 54 -23.00 50.39 36.72
N ASP A 55 -22.96 49.18 36.14
CA ASP A 55 -23.44 47.90 36.70
C ASP A 55 -24.88 47.99 37.22
N LEU A 56 -25.77 48.49 36.36
CA LEU A 56 -27.17 48.73 36.68
C LEU A 56 -27.92 47.42 36.96
N GLY A 57 -28.82 47.48 37.94
CA GLY A 57 -29.85 46.49 38.18
C GLY A 57 -31.12 46.79 37.39
N ILE A 58 -32.03 45.81 37.33
CA ILE A 58 -33.33 46.02 36.70
C ILE A 58 -34.16 47.10 37.43
N ASP A 59 -34.04 47.19 38.75
CA ASP A 59 -34.79 48.16 39.55
C ASP A 59 -34.36 49.60 39.24
N ASP A 60 -33.07 49.84 38.97
CA ASP A 60 -32.54 51.14 38.56
C ASP A 60 -33.14 51.57 37.20
N LEU A 61 -33.22 50.63 36.25
CA LEU A 61 -33.82 50.86 34.92
C LEU A 61 -35.34 51.10 34.95
N LEU A 62 -36.01 50.67 36.02
CA LEU A 62 -37.45 50.90 36.22
C LEU A 62 -37.72 52.20 37.00
N ALA A 63 -36.75 52.64 37.82
CA ALA A 63 -36.82 53.87 38.61
C ALA A 63 -36.59 55.13 37.76
N GLU A 64 -35.58 55.13 36.89
CA GLU A 64 -35.20 56.30 36.10
C GLU A 64 -35.30 56.07 34.58
N PRO A 65 -35.65 57.11 33.79
CA PRO A 65 -35.66 57.02 32.34
C PRO A 65 -34.23 57.07 31.77
N TYR A 66 -33.77 55.97 31.18
CA TYR A 66 -32.49 55.89 30.46
C TYR A 66 -32.65 56.10 28.95
N GLU A 67 -31.64 56.69 28.30
CA GLU A 67 -31.60 56.78 26.84
C GLU A 67 -31.12 55.46 26.21
N TRP A 68 -31.92 54.91 25.30
CA TRP A 68 -31.57 53.67 24.60
C TRP A 68 -31.19 53.93 23.15
N SER A 69 -30.17 53.24 22.66
CA SER A 69 -29.83 53.20 21.22
C SER A 69 -30.75 52.24 20.48
N ILE A 70 -31.34 52.65 19.36
CA ILE A 70 -32.21 51.77 18.57
C ILE A 70 -31.40 50.98 17.55
N ASN A 71 -31.53 49.65 17.57
CA ASN A 71 -30.90 48.75 16.62
C ASN A 71 -31.65 48.73 15.27
N GLN A 72 -31.64 49.82 14.51
CA GLN A 72 -32.41 49.93 13.26
C GLN A 72 -31.95 48.97 12.16
N SER A 73 -30.65 48.67 12.11
CA SER A 73 -30.05 47.75 11.15
C SER A 73 -30.31 46.28 11.49
N GLY A 74 -30.90 45.98 12.66
CA GLY A 74 -31.15 44.61 13.08
C GLY A 74 -29.87 43.82 13.32
N LEU A 75 -28.84 44.50 13.84
CA LEU A 75 -27.57 43.88 14.24
C LEU A 75 -27.84 42.69 15.16
N ARG A 76 -27.16 41.59 14.87
CA ARG A 76 -27.12 40.42 15.76
C ARG A 76 -25.86 40.43 16.60
N ASN A 77 -24.77 41.00 16.08
CA ASN A 77 -23.46 41.03 16.73
C ASN A 77 -23.12 42.48 17.11
N PHE A 78 -22.79 42.69 18.39
CA PHE A 78 -22.43 44.00 18.97
C PHE A 78 -20.92 44.11 19.25
N GLY A 79 -20.11 43.25 18.64
CA GLY A 79 -18.67 43.18 18.85
C GLY A 79 -18.31 42.42 20.13
N GLN A 80 -17.24 42.85 20.78
CA GLN A 80 -16.79 42.29 22.05
C GLN A 80 -16.56 43.43 23.03
N SER A 81 -17.26 43.39 24.17
CA SER A 81 -17.06 44.30 25.29
C SER A 81 -16.88 43.51 26.58
N SER A 82 -16.15 44.09 27.54
CA SER A 82 -16.09 43.59 28.91
C SER A 82 -17.31 43.96 29.74
N ASN A 83 -18.09 44.94 29.29
CA ASN A 83 -19.25 45.44 30.01
C ASN A 83 -20.52 44.65 29.61
N PRO A 84 -21.49 44.47 30.53
CA PRO A 84 -22.80 43.94 30.19
C PRO A 84 -23.52 44.82 29.16
N TYR A 85 -24.37 44.22 28.34
CA TYR A 85 -25.29 44.96 27.48
C TYR A 85 -26.72 44.75 27.95
N TRP A 86 -27.48 45.84 28.02
CA TRP A 86 -28.91 45.78 28.23
C TRP A 86 -29.64 45.86 26.91
N PHE A 87 -30.67 45.04 26.75
CA PHE A 87 -31.60 45.08 25.63
C PHE A 87 -33.04 45.20 26.13
N LYS A 88 -33.85 45.96 25.41
CA LYS A 88 -35.27 46.21 25.73
C LYS A 88 -36.12 46.08 24.47
N VAL A 89 -37.25 45.39 24.59
CA VAL A 89 -38.30 45.37 23.56
C VAL A 89 -39.67 45.21 24.21
N THR A 90 -40.66 45.95 23.72
CA THR A 90 -42.04 45.88 24.23
C THR A 90 -42.86 45.01 23.31
N LEU A 91 -43.54 44.02 23.86
CA LEU A 91 -44.44 43.11 23.16
C LEU A 91 -45.88 43.47 23.54
N ASP A 92 -46.74 43.66 22.55
CA ASP A 92 -48.14 44.08 22.73
C ASP A 92 -49.10 43.06 22.12
N ASN A 93 -50.36 43.10 22.56
CA ASN A 93 -51.45 42.20 22.14
C ASN A 93 -51.13 40.70 22.33
N LEU A 94 -50.52 40.32 23.47
CA LEU A 94 -50.22 38.91 23.79
C LEU A 94 -51.47 38.03 23.81
N ASP A 95 -52.58 38.57 24.31
CA ASP A 95 -53.90 37.95 24.39
C ASP A 95 -54.53 37.69 23.01
N GLN A 96 -54.10 38.44 21.99
CA GLN A 96 -54.57 38.33 20.61
C GLN A 96 -53.59 37.57 19.70
N ALA A 97 -52.58 36.93 20.27
CA ALA A 97 -51.59 36.16 19.52
C ALA A 97 -52.18 34.94 18.80
N GLY A 98 -53.20 34.32 19.40
CA GLY A 98 -53.90 33.15 18.83
C GLY A 98 -53.12 31.83 18.90
N ALA A 99 -51.91 31.80 19.46
CA ALA A 99 -51.10 30.59 19.60
C ALA A 99 -50.07 30.70 20.75
N PRO A 100 -49.58 29.55 21.29
CA PRO A 100 -48.43 29.50 22.18
C PRO A 100 -47.19 30.16 21.56
N LEU A 101 -46.64 31.19 22.23
CA LEU A 101 -45.48 31.94 21.77
C LEU A 101 -44.25 31.76 22.66
N TYR A 102 -43.10 31.79 21.99
CA TYR A 102 -41.79 31.73 22.63
C TYR A 102 -40.90 32.85 22.07
N VAL A 103 -40.16 33.53 22.95
CA VAL A 103 -38.97 34.28 22.54
C VAL A 103 -37.80 33.31 22.52
N ARG A 104 -37.17 33.17 21.36
CA ARG A 104 -35.99 32.33 21.18
C ARG A 104 -34.74 33.19 21.15
N PHE A 105 -33.75 32.79 21.95
CA PHE A 105 -32.38 33.30 21.89
C PHE A 105 -31.49 32.17 21.34
N ALA A 106 -31.17 32.27 20.05
CA ALA A 106 -30.54 31.20 19.27
C ALA A 106 -29.01 31.23 19.30
N TYR A 107 -28.41 31.37 20.49
CA TYR A 107 -26.96 31.31 20.68
C TYR A 107 -26.65 30.62 22.02
N PRO A 108 -26.23 29.34 22.02
CA PRO A 108 -26.11 28.53 23.24
C PRO A 108 -24.93 28.93 24.15
N HIS A 109 -23.87 29.54 23.60
CA HIS A 109 -22.61 29.92 24.30
C HIS A 109 -22.60 31.36 24.80
N VAL A 110 -23.76 31.87 25.19
CA VAL A 110 -23.83 33.12 25.94
C VAL A 110 -23.45 32.84 27.39
N ASP A 111 -22.46 33.56 27.93
CA ASP A 111 -21.98 33.28 29.29
C ASP A 111 -23.10 33.45 30.32
N LEU A 112 -23.77 34.61 30.29
CA LEU A 112 -24.89 34.92 31.18
C LEU A 112 -25.97 35.70 30.43
N LEU A 113 -27.20 35.26 30.61
CA LEU A 113 -28.41 35.86 30.06
C LEU A 113 -29.44 36.00 31.19
N ASP A 114 -29.49 37.18 31.79
CA ASP A 114 -30.55 37.53 32.74
C ASP A 114 -31.76 38.09 31.98
N VAL A 115 -32.92 37.50 32.21
CA VAL A 115 -34.17 37.80 31.51
C VAL A 115 -35.17 38.33 32.52
N PHE A 116 -35.76 39.49 32.23
CA PHE A 116 -36.80 40.10 33.05
C PHE A 116 -38.02 40.41 32.20
N TRP A 117 -39.17 39.86 32.60
CA TRP A 117 -40.47 40.23 32.06
C TRP A 117 -41.09 41.28 32.98
N VAL A 118 -41.43 42.44 32.41
CA VAL A 118 -41.93 43.59 33.16
C VAL A 118 -43.31 43.98 32.65
N HIS A 119 -44.24 44.21 33.58
CA HIS A 119 -45.56 44.80 33.32
C HIS A 119 -45.82 45.90 34.36
N ASP A 120 -46.30 47.07 33.93
CA ASP A 120 -46.58 48.23 34.81
C ASP A 120 -45.43 48.58 35.78
N LYS A 121 -44.19 48.60 35.27
CA LYS A 121 -42.94 48.84 36.02
C LYS A 121 -42.66 47.82 37.15
N ALA A 122 -43.34 46.68 37.17
CA ALA A 122 -43.06 45.58 38.08
C ALA A 122 -42.52 44.37 37.31
N VAL A 123 -41.50 43.72 37.87
CA VAL A 123 -40.97 42.46 37.32
C VAL A 123 -41.96 41.34 37.65
N ILE A 124 -42.59 40.76 36.63
CA ILE A 124 -43.57 39.67 36.77
C ILE A 124 -42.92 38.28 36.70
N LYS A 125 -41.79 38.16 35.99
CA LYS A 125 -41.06 36.89 35.87
C LYS A 125 -39.59 37.13 35.56
N ARG A 126 -38.70 36.33 36.13
CA ARG A 126 -37.25 36.38 35.90
C ARG A 126 -36.70 35.01 35.54
N TYR A 127 -35.73 34.98 34.64
CA TYR A 127 -34.87 33.81 34.42
C TYR A 127 -33.41 34.22 34.46
N ARG A 128 -32.55 33.32 34.92
CA ARG A 128 -31.11 33.45 34.84
C ARG A 128 -30.57 32.27 34.05
N LEU A 129 -30.05 32.54 32.86
CA LEU A 129 -29.65 31.55 31.87
C LEU A 129 -28.20 31.81 31.42
N GLY A 130 -27.69 30.94 30.55
CA GLY A 130 -26.33 31.05 30.02
C GLY A 130 -25.56 29.73 30.14
N ASP A 131 -24.39 29.66 29.54
CA ASP A 131 -23.50 28.50 29.63
C ASP A 131 -22.74 28.41 30.97
N SER A 132 -22.78 29.48 31.77
CA SER A 132 -22.29 29.51 33.16
C SER A 132 -23.31 29.00 34.18
N VAL A 133 -24.55 28.76 33.74
CA VAL A 133 -25.67 28.29 34.58
C VAL A 133 -25.99 26.84 34.21
N ALA A 134 -26.40 26.03 35.19
CA ALA A 134 -26.78 24.64 34.94
C ALA A 134 -27.92 24.54 33.92
N PHE A 135 -27.85 23.54 33.04
CA PHE A 135 -28.77 23.42 31.90
C PHE A 135 -30.23 23.23 32.35
N ASN A 136 -30.46 22.56 33.47
CA ASN A 136 -31.79 22.29 34.04
C ASN A 136 -32.53 23.53 34.56
N GLU A 137 -31.85 24.67 34.70
CA GLU A 137 -32.49 25.96 35.03
C GLU A 137 -33.26 26.56 33.84
N ARG A 138 -33.08 25.99 32.63
CA ARG A 138 -33.79 26.43 31.44
C ARG A 138 -35.29 26.13 31.57
N PRO A 139 -36.18 27.09 31.24
CA PRO A 139 -37.63 26.89 31.33
C PRO A 139 -38.17 25.86 30.32
N VAL A 140 -37.43 25.62 29.24
CA VAL A 140 -37.73 24.59 28.23
C VAL A 140 -36.46 23.79 28.00
N ASP A 141 -36.58 22.46 28.04
CA ASP A 141 -35.49 21.54 27.72
C ASP A 141 -35.18 21.57 26.22
N ASN A 142 -34.27 22.48 25.85
CA ASN A 142 -33.79 22.62 24.48
C ASN A 142 -32.36 23.16 24.45
N ARG A 143 -31.59 22.76 23.43
CA ARG A 143 -30.20 23.21 23.20
C ARG A 143 -30.06 24.73 23.09
N VAL A 144 -31.06 25.44 22.56
CA VAL A 144 -31.14 26.91 22.55
C VAL A 144 -32.13 27.41 23.60
N TYR A 145 -32.04 28.68 23.97
CA TYR A 145 -32.90 29.24 25.00
C TYR A 145 -34.27 29.62 24.43
N LEU A 146 -35.33 29.05 25.00
CA LEU A 146 -36.72 29.36 24.68
C LEU A 146 -37.42 29.91 25.91
N LEU A 147 -37.95 31.12 25.80
CA LEU A 147 -38.63 31.83 26.87
C LEU A 147 -40.14 31.78 26.58
N PRO A 148 -40.94 31.04 27.37
CA PRO A 148 -42.37 30.95 27.15
C PRO A 148 -43.05 32.29 27.52
N LEU A 149 -43.95 32.75 26.64
CA LEU A 149 -44.81 33.93 26.90
C LEU A 149 -46.09 33.56 27.63
N GLU A 150 -46.43 32.28 27.66
CA GLU A 150 -47.59 31.76 28.39
C GLU A 150 -47.44 31.99 29.90
N GLY A 151 -48.53 32.41 30.54
CA GLY A 151 -48.57 32.65 31.98
C GLY A 151 -48.07 34.02 32.44
N LEU A 152 -47.76 34.96 31.53
CA LEU A 152 -47.40 36.34 31.89
C LEU A 152 -48.62 37.22 32.28
N ALA A 153 -49.84 36.73 32.07
CA ALA A 153 -51.12 37.34 32.52
C ALA A 153 -51.29 38.85 32.25
N ALA A 154 -50.67 39.37 31.18
CA ALA A 154 -50.75 40.76 30.78
C ALA A 154 -50.80 40.87 29.23
N PRO A 155 -51.64 41.76 28.67
CA PRO A 155 -51.73 41.96 27.22
C PRO A 155 -50.48 42.63 26.65
N ARG A 156 -49.77 43.42 27.47
CA ARG A 156 -48.56 44.16 27.11
C ARG A 156 -47.45 43.90 28.12
N VAL A 157 -46.31 43.43 27.65
CA VAL A 157 -45.14 43.13 28.48
C VAL A 157 -43.86 43.67 27.85
N THR A 158 -42.93 44.13 28.68
CA THR A 158 -41.61 44.57 28.22
C THR A 158 -40.58 43.52 28.61
N LEU A 159 -39.82 43.06 27.62
CA LEU A 159 -38.69 42.16 27.81
C LEU A 159 -37.42 42.99 28.00
N TYR A 160 -36.79 42.82 29.16
CA TYR A 160 -35.44 43.32 29.42
C TYR A 160 -34.47 42.13 29.48
N LEU A 161 -33.32 42.28 28.82
CA LEU A 161 -32.25 41.28 28.81
C LEU A 161 -30.95 41.94 29.24
N LYS A 162 -30.29 41.43 30.28
CA LYS A 162 -28.89 41.75 30.59
C LYS A 162 -28.04 40.61 30.04
N VAL A 163 -27.23 40.90 29.04
CA VAL A 163 -26.37 39.93 28.36
C VAL A 163 -24.92 40.21 28.73
N VAL A 164 -24.25 39.19 29.26
CA VAL A 164 -22.81 39.22 29.50
C VAL A 164 -22.18 38.11 28.66
N SER A 165 -21.15 38.47 27.90
CA SER A 165 -20.41 37.54 27.06
C SER A 165 -18.94 37.96 27.01
N GLN A 166 -18.06 37.05 27.38
CA GLN A 166 -16.62 37.16 27.17
C GLN A 166 -16.24 36.83 25.72
N GLY A 167 -17.13 36.17 24.98
CA GLY A 167 -17.01 35.91 23.55
C GLY A 167 -17.60 37.02 22.67
N PRO A 168 -18.00 36.71 21.43
CA PRO A 168 -18.83 37.60 20.63
C PRO A 168 -20.13 37.94 21.35
N MET A 169 -20.52 39.22 21.36
CA MET A 169 -21.81 39.67 21.86
C MET A 169 -22.87 39.44 20.78
N GLU A 170 -23.35 38.20 20.68
CA GLU A 170 -24.42 37.81 19.76
C GLU A 170 -25.78 37.73 20.46
N VAL A 171 -26.76 38.44 19.93
CA VAL A 171 -28.12 38.55 20.49
C VAL A 171 -29.17 38.18 19.42
N PRO A 172 -29.17 36.93 18.92
CA PRO A 172 -30.13 36.49 17.92
C PRO A 172 -31.51 36.25 18.54
N LEU A 173 -32.44 37.20 18.35
CA LEU A 173 -33.76 37.18 18.98
C LEU A 173 -34.90 37.15 17.97
N ASP A 174 -35.83 36.22 18.18
CA ASP A 174 -37.12 36.20 17.50
C ASP A 174 -38.25 35.72 18.40
N VAL A 175 -39.46 36.20 18.13
CA VAL A 175 -40.71 35.64 18.68
C VAL A 175 -41.30 34.71 17.64
N LEU A 176 -41.71 33.52 18.06
CA LEU A 176 -42.31 32.56 17.15
C LEU A 176 -43.28 31.61 17.86
N THR A 177 -44.15 31.01 17.07
CA THR A 177 -45.03 29.93 17.52
C THR A 177 -44.25 28.64 17.76
N TYR A 178 -44.75 27.77 18.62
CA TYR A 178 -44.13 26.45 18.84
C TYR A 178 -44.02 25.62 17.55
N SER A 179 -45.02 25.68 16.67
CA SER A 179 -44.99 24.98 15.39
C SER A 179 -43.85 25.44 14.48
N LYS A 180 -43.62 26.75 14.40
CA LYS A 180 -42.52 27.29 13.61
C LYS A 180 -41.16 27.03 14.24
N PHE A 181 -41.10 27.04 15.57
CA PHE A 181 -39.89 26.65 16.30
C PHE A 181 -39.49 25.23 15.92
N TYR A 182 -40.45 24.30 16.06
CA TYR A 182 -40.24 22.88 15.78
C TYR A 182 -39.81 22.65 14.33
N GLU A 183 -40.39 23.35 13.36
CA GLU A 183 -39.98 23.27 11.94
C GLU A 183 -38.51 23.68 11.75
N LEU A 184 -38.11 24.82 12.32
CA LEU A 184 -36.74 25.34 12.20
C LEU A 184 -35.73 24.43 12.93
N ASP A 185 -36.03 24.02 14.16
CA ASP A 185 -35.16 23.15 14.96
C ASP A 185 -35.03 21.75 14.34
N LYS A 186 -36.13 21.21 13.80
CA LYS A 186 -36.09 19.94 13.05
C LYS A 186 -35.21 20.02 11.81
N ALA A 187 -35.29 21.12 11.04
CA ALA A 187 -34.43 21.31 9.88
C ALA A 187 -32.94 21.37 10.28
N GLU A 188 -32.64 22.04 11.38
CA GLU A 188 -31.28 22.13 11.94
C GLU A 188 -30.77 20.79 12.48
N LEU A 189 -31.62 20.00 13.14
CA LEU A 189 -31.28 18.64 13.59
C LEU A 189 -31.04 17.68 12.41
N ILE A 190 -31.81 17.78 11.32
CA ILE A 190 -31.56 17.01 10.09
C ILE A 190 -30.19 17.38 9.51
N TRP A 191 -29.86 18.66 9.49
CA TRP A 191 -28.54 19.14 9.07
C TRP A 191 -27.41 18.56 9.92
N TYR A 192 -27.53 18.67 11.25
CA TYR A 192 -26.54 18.10 12.17
C TYR A 192 -26.43 16.57 12.03
N GLY A 193 -27.56 15.87 11.86
CA GLY A 193 -27.56 14.44 11.58
C GLY A 193 -26.79 14.07 10.31
N ALA A 194 -26.97 14.84 9.24
CA ALA A 194 -26.21 14.65 8.00
C ALA A 194 -24.71 14.93 8.19
N TYR A 195 -24.36 16.05 8.82
CA TYR A 195 -22.97 16.42 9.11
C TYR A 195 -22.25 15.34 9.94
N PHE A 196 -22.80 15.00 11.12
CA PHE A 196 -22.18 14.00 11.99
C PHE A 196 -22.21 12.60 11.37
N GLY A 197 -23.20 12.26 10.54
CA GLY A 197 -23.25 11.02 9.78
C GLY A 197 -22.08 10.89 8.79
N VAL A 198 -21.81 11.95 8.01
CA VAL A 198 -20.65 11.98 7.09
C VAL A 198 -19.34 11.86 7.87
N MET A 199 -19.21 12.58 8.99
CA MET A 199 -18.02 12.53 9.84
C MET A 199 -17.81 11.15 10.45
N LEU A 200 -18.87 10.46 10.86
CA LEU A 200 -18.81 9.10 11.41
C LEU A 200 -18.36 8.07 10.36
N VAL A 201 -18.93 8.14 9.15
CA VAL A 201 -18.51 7.29 8.02
C VAL A 201 -17.04 7.55 7.70
N MET A 202 -16.62 8.81 7.66
CA MET A 202 -15.21 9.17 7.45
C MET A 202 -14.32 8.64 8.55
N PHE A 203 -14.72 8.73 9.82
CA PHE A 203 -13.95 8.19 10.93
C PHE A 203 -13.73 6.68 10.78
N PHE A 204 -14.81 5.89 10.59
CA PHE A 204 -14.68 4.44 10.47
C PHE A 204 -13.95 4.00 9.21
N TYR A 205 -14.20 4.64 8.07
CA TYR A 205 -13.48 4.35 6.83
C TYR A 205 -11.96 4.53 7.01
N ASN A 206 -11.53 5.67 7.55
CA ASN A 206 -10.12 5.92 7.80
C ASN A 206 -9.56 5.08 8.96
N PHE A 207 -10.39 4.64 9.90
CA PHE A 207 -10.01 3.72 10.97
C PHE A 207 -9.66 2.34 10.42
N PHE A 208 -10.49 1.80 9.52
CA PHE A 208 -10.16 0.54 8.86
C PHE A 208 -8.87 0.65 8.05
N ILE A 209 -8.67 1.77 7.34
CA ILE A 209 -7.41 2.02 6.64
C ILE A 209 -6.23 2.05 7.62
N PHE A 210 -6.36 2.74 8.77
CA PHE A 210 -5.31 2.76 9.79
C PHE A 210 -4.95 1.35 10.27
N VAL A 211 -5.95 0.53 10.57
CA VAL A 211 -5.75 -0.87 11.03
C VAL A 211 -5.03 -1.70 9.96
N LEU A 212 -5.37 -1.50 8.69
CA LEU A 212 -4.80 -2.24 7.56
C LEU A 212 -3.38 -1.78 7.19
N VAL A 213 -3.15 -0.47 7.14
CA VAL A 213 -1.90 0.14 6.64
C VAL A 213 -0.88 0.35 7.76
N ARG A 214 -1.33 0.60 9.00
CA ARG A 214 -0.51 0.89 10.18
C ARG A 214 0.45 2.09 10.03
N ASP A 215 0.11 3.05 9.17
CA ASP A 215 0.83 4.32 9.05
C ASP A 215 0.28 5.35 10.07
N ILE A 216 1.17 5.97 10.83
CA ILE A 216 0.85 6.95 11.88
C ILE A 216 0.10 8.19 11.36
N THR A 217 0.22 8.50 10.07
CA THR A 217 -0.51 9.59 9.42
C THR A 217 -2.02 9.43 9.57
N TYR A 218 -2.52 8.20 9.50
CA TYR A 218 -3.95 7.92 9.68
C TYR A 218 -4.40 8.08 11.13
N PHE A 219 -3.53 7.78 12.10
CA PHE A 219 -3.81 8.03 13.51
C PHE A 219 -4.01 9.53 13.77
N TYR A 220 -3.11 10.38 13.26
CA TYR A 220 -3.27 11.83 13.38
C TYR A 220 -4.53 12.35 12.68
N TYR A 221 -4.87 11.78 11.52
CA TYR A 221 -6.10 12.11 10.82
C TYR A 221 -7.36 11.72 11.62
N LEU A 222 -7.40 10.51 12.20
CA LEU A 222 -8.52 10.07 13.04
C LEU A 222 -8.69 10.97 14.26
N PHE A 223 -7.57 11.34 14.89
CA PHE A 223 -7.59 12.27 16.01
C PHE A 223 -8.09 13.66 15.59
N TYR A 224 -7.70 14.14 14.40
CA TYR A 224 -8.22 15.37 13.82
C TYR A 224 -9.74 15.29 13.64
N VAL A 225 -10.26 14.26 12.94
CA VAL A 225 -11.71 14.04 12.74
C VAL A 225 -12.46 13.98 14.07
N ALA A 226 -11.98 13.19 15.03
CA ALA A 226 -12.63 13.05 16.34
C ALA A 226 -12.67 14.39 17.09
N SER A 227 -11.57 15.13 17.09
CA SER A 227 -11.51 16.44 17.74
C SER A 227 -12.44 17.47 17.10
N THR A 228 -12.57 17.47 15.77
CA THR A 228 -13.54 18.31 15.05
C THR A 228 -14.97 17.94 15.40
N VAL A 229 -15.31 16.65 15.44
CA VAL A 229 -16.66 16.18 15.82
C VAL A 229 -17.01 16.63 17.23
N VAL A 230 -16.11 16.46 18.21
CA VAL A 230 -16.38 16.87 19.60
C VAL A 230 -16.52 18.39 19.72
N LEU A 231 -15.66 19.16 19.03
CA LEU A 231 -15.77 20.61 19.00
C LEU A 231 -17.13 21.04 18.45
N GLN A 232 -17.51 20.54 17.27
CA GLN A 232 -18.77 20.91 16.62
C GLN A 232 -19.98 20.47 17.43
N PHE A 233 -19.97 19.26 17.98
CA PHE A 233 -21.04 18.78 18.85
C PHE A 233 -21.23 19.68 20.07
N THR A 234 -20.12 20.18 20.63
CA THR A 234 -20.17 21.15 21.72
C THR A 234 -20.70 22.50 21.26
N LEU A 235 -20.26 22.98 20.09
CA LEU A 235 -20.72 24.25 19.53
C LEU A 235 -22.23 24.28 19.22
N THR A 236 -22.87 23.13 18.95
CA THR A 236 -24.33 23.06 18.76
C THR A 236 -25.15 23.27 20.04
N GLY A 237 -24.53 23.16 21.22
CA GLY A 237 -25.21 23.13 22.53
C GLY A 237 -25.82 21.76 22.90
N ALA A 238 -25.83 20.79 21.98
CA ALA A 238 -26.38 19.46 22.22
C ALA A 238 -25.59 18.65 23.25
N SER A 239 -24.27 18.84 23.32
CA SER A 239 -23.45 18.18 24.33
C SER A 239 -23.82 18.61 25.76
N PHE A 240 -24.12 19.90 25.95
CA PHE A 240 -24.53 20.43 27.25
C PHE A 240 -25.89 19.85 27.64
N GLN A 241 -26.83 19.75 26.70
CA GLN A 241 -28.13 19.12 26.93
C GLN A 241 -28.02 17.62 27.26
N LEU A 242 -27.22 16.85 26.51
CA LEU A 242 -27.28 15.38 26.53
C LEU A 242 -26.22 14.70 27.40
N LEU A 243 -25.02 15.26 27.49
CA LEU A 243 -23.86 14.57 28.10
C LEU A 243 -23.50 15.11 29.48
N TRP A 244 -23.61 16.42 29.70
CA TRP A 244 -23.21 17.05 30.97
C TRP A 244 -24.10 18.24 31.41
N PRO A 245 -25.43 18.06 31.49
CA PRO A 245 -26.36 19.16 31.79
C PRO A 245 -26.14 19.84 33.14
N LEU A 246 -25.49 19.14 34.09
CA LEU A 246 -25.25 19.64 35.44
C LEU A 246 -23.88 20.33 35.61
N SER A 247 -23.02 20.33 34.59
CA SER A 247 -21.66 20.84 34.70
C SER A 247 -21.34 21.94 33.66
N PRO A 248 -21.72 23.20 33.95
CA PRO A 248 -21.33 24.37 33.17
C PRO A 248 -19.82 24.46 32.94
N ALA A 249 -19.04 24.23 34.01
CA ALA A 249 -17.58 24.28 33.95
C ALA A 249 -17.00 23.26 32.96
N LEU A 250 -17.56 22.04 32.91
CA LEU A 250 -17.12 21.03 31.94
C LEU A 250 -17.46 21.45 30.51
N ASN A 251 -18.64 22.01 30.27
CA ASN A 251 -19.03 22.51 28.95
C ASN A 251 -18.01 23.52 28.39
N ASN A 252 -17.71 24.54 29.17
CA ASN A 252 -16.81 25.61 28.75
C ASN A 252 -15.37 25.12 28.60
N THR A 253 -14.94 24.20 29.49
CA THR A 253 -13.62 23.53 29.37
C THR A 253 -13.50 22.71 28.09
N MET A 254 -14.56 22.00 27.68
CA MET A 254 -14.56 21.19 26.46
C MET A 254 -14.47 22.05 25.20
N VAL A 255 -15.20 23.17 25.13
CA VAL A 255 -15.08 24.14 24.03
C VAL A 255 -13.64 24.62 23.89
N LEU A 256 -13.02 25.09 24.98
CA LEU A 256 -11.65 25.58 24.97
C LEU A 256 -10.63 24.50 24.59
N THR A 257 -10.75 23.32 25.22
CA THR A 257 -9.84 22.18 24.99
C THR A 257 -9.82 21.78 23.52
N PHE A 258 -11.00 21.58 22.92
CA PHE A 258 -11.09 21.10 21.54
C PHE A 258 -10.83 22.20 20.51
N THR A 259 -11.03 23.47 20.86
CA THR A 259 -10.59 24.61 20.05
C THR A 259 -9.07 24.65 19.89
N SER A 260 -8.29 24.20 20.89
CA SER A 260 -6.83 24.06 20.78
C SER A 260 -6.38 22.70 20.23
N MET A 261 -7.07 21.62 20.61
CA MET A 261 -6.68 20.26 20.27
C MET A 261 -6.91 19.91 18.81
N MET A 262 -7.97 20.44 18.20
CA MET A 262 -8.28 20.20 16.78
C MET A 262 -7.19 20.76 15.83
N PRO A 263 -6.79 22.05 15.89
CA PRO A 263 -5.71 22.55 15.04
C PRO A 263 -4.37 21.88 15.32
N LEU A 264 -4.10 21.51 16.59
CA LEU A 264 -2.90 20.76 16.95
C LEU A 264 -2.85 19.39 16.24
N ALA A 265 -3.96 18.66 16.25
CA ALA A 265 -4.11 17.40 15.52
C ALA A 265 -3.89 17.58 14.02
N ALA A 266 -4.48 18.63 13.43
CA ALA A 266 -4.29 18.98 12.03
C ALA A 266 -2.81 19.23 11.70
N ILE A 267 -2.07 19.97 12.54
CA ILE A 267 -0.64 20.24 12.30
C ILE A 267 0.19 18.95 12.35
N PHE A 268 -0.07 18.06 13.31
CA PHE A 268 0.60 16.75 13.35
C PHE A 268 0.29 15.92 12.10
N PHE A 269 -0.97 15.92 11.67
CA PHE A 269 -1.39 15.29 10.43
C PHE A 269 -0.62 15.85 9.24
N VAL A 270 -0.56 17.18 9.06
CA VAL A 270 0.17 17.83 7.94
C VAL A 270 1.65 17.47 7.95
N ARG A 271 2.29 17.48 9.13
CA ARG A 271 3.71 17.13 9.29
C ARG A 271 3.99 15.70 8.85
N SER A 272 3.12 14.76 9.22
CA SER A 272 3.23 13.35 8.83
C SER A 272 2.89 13.14 7.36
N PHE A 273 1.79 13.73 6.88
CA PHE A 273 1.27 13.55 5.53
C PHE A 273 2.22 14.07 4.45
N LEU A 274 2.78 15.27 4.64
CA LEU A 274 3.77 15.85 3.72
C LEU A 274 5.21 15.40 4.04
N GLN A 275 5.40 14.54 5.04
CA GLN A 275 6.71 14.07 5.51
C GLN A 275 7.70 15.23 5.71
N LEU A 276 7.28 16.27 6.43
CA LEU A 276 8.04 17.52 6.52
C LEU A 276 9.42 17.33 7.15
N GLU A 277 9.61 16.29 7.97
CA GLU A 277 10.90 16.01 8.60
C GLU A 277 11.99 15.60 7.59
N THR A 278 11.60 14.93 6.51
CA THR A 278 12.53 14.44 5.48
C THR A 278 12.59 15.37 4.26
N THR A 279 11.49 16.01 3.90
CA THR A 279 11.39 16.76 2.64
C THR A 279 11.53 18.28 2.80
N ALA A 280 11.31 18.83 4.01
CA ALA A 280 11.21 20.28 4.20
C ALA A 280 12.54 20.96 4.55
N LYS A 281 12.66 22.21 4.09
CA LYS A 281 13.77 23.10 4.47
C LYS A 281 13.76 23.32 5.99
N PRO A 282 14.93 23.57 6.63
CA PRO A 282 15.03 23.78 8.07
C PRO A 282 14.07 24.86 8.61
N LEU A 283 13.89 25.97 7.90
CA LEU A 283 12.96 27.04 8.26
C LEU A 283 11.50 26.55 8.36
N VAL A 284 11.05 25.73 7.40
CA VAL A 284 9.69 25.18 7.38
C VAL A 284 9.47 24.22 8.56
N ARG A 285 10.47 23.37 8.87
CA ARG A 285 10.42 22.49 10.05
C ARG A 285 10.42 23.25 11.36
N TRP A 286 11.14 24.38 11.41
CA TRP A 286 11.12 25.27 12.57
C TRP A 286 9.76 25.95 12.74
N LEU A 287 9.19 26.54 11.68
CA LEU A 287 7.86 27.16 11.70
C LEU A 287 6.77 26.17 12.14
N ALA A 288 6.79 24.94 11.62
CA ALA A 288 5.85 23.90 12.04
C ALA A 288 5.99 23.54 13.53
N ARG A 289 7.21 23.51 14.06
CA ARG A 289 7.44 23.29 15.50
C ARG A 289 6.96 24.47 16.35
N VAL A 290 7.17 25.70 15.90
CA VAL A 290 6.65 26.91 16.57
C VAL A 290 5.12 26.84 16.66
N LEU A 291 4.43 26.47 15.59
CA LEU A 291 2.97 26.31 15.61
C LEU A 291 2.52 25.21 16.58
N VAL A 292 3.18 24.04 16.58
CA VAL A 292 2.87 22.98 17.55
C VAL A 292 3.06 23.47 18.99
N THR A 293 4.17 24.13 19.29
CA THR A 293 4.44 24.68 20.63
C THR A 293 3.41 25.74 21.00
N ALA A 294 2.99 26.60 20.07
CA ALA A 294 2.00 27.64 20.31
C ALA A 294 0.63 27.05 20.67
N PHE A 295 0.13 26.06 19.91
CA PHE A 295 -1.13 25.40 20.23
C PHE A 295 -1.07 24.55 21.49
N PHE A 296 0.07 23.89 21.75
CA PHE A 296 0.26 23.15 22.99
C PHE A 296 0.27 24.08 24.21
N LEU A 297 0.96 25.21 24.11
CA LEU A 297 0.95 26.24 25.15
C LEU A 297 -0.45 26.83 25.34
N GLN A 298 -1.17 27.11 24.25
CA GLN A 298 -2.56 27.57 24.31
C GLN A 298 -3.45 26.55 25.03
N LEU A 299 -3.31 25.25 24.75
CA LEU A 299 -4.06 24.19 25.43
C LEU A 299 -3.77 24.20 26.94
N LEU A 300 -2.50 24.30 27.35
CA LEU A 300 -2.15 24.38 28.77
C LEU A 300 -2.67 25.66 29.43
N LEU A 301 -2.56 26.79 28.73
CA LEU A 301 -3.03 28.09 29.22
C LEU A 301 -4.55 28.20 29.24
N SER A 302 -5.28 27.34 28.51
CA SER A 302 -6.75 27.33 28.49
C SER A 302 -7.37 27.04 29.86
N PHE A 303 -6.62 26.39 30.76
CA PHE A 303 -7.04 26.09 32.12
C PHE A 303 -6.80 27.24 33.11
N VAL A 304 -6.09 28.30 32.70
CA VAL A 304 -5.64 29.38 33.58
C VAL A 304 -6.11 30.76 33.09
N LEU A 305 -6.11 30.98 31.78
CA LEU A 305 -6.47 32.27 31.18
C LEU A 305 -7.99 32.45 31.06
N PRO A 306 -8.48 33.71 31.05
CA PRO A 306 -9.88 34.01 30.77
C PRO A 306 -10.34 33.47 29.41
N TYR A 307 -11.59 33.00 29.35
CA TYR A 307 -12.20 32.39 28.17
C TYR A 307 -12.06 33.26 26.91
N ALA A 308 -12.36 34.57 27.03
CA ALA A 308 -12.21 35.55 25.95
C ALA A 308 -10.82 35.54 25.30
N LEU A 309 -9.78 35.55 26.14
CA LEU A 309 -8.41 35.68 25.69
C LEU A 309 -7.96 34.42 24.95
N VAL A 310 -8.35 33.25 25.47
CA VAL A 310 -8.05 31.95 24.84
C VAL A 310 -8.69 31.87 23.45
N LEU A 311 -9.96 32.26 23.30
CA LEU A 311 -10.64 32.26 21.99
C LEU A 311 -10.01 33.24 21.00
N LYS A 312 -9.65 34.45 21.42
CA LYS A 312 -8.94 35.43 20.56
C LYS A 312 -7.63 34.87 20.02
N ILE A 313 -6.81 34.30 20.91
CA ILE A 313 -5.55 33.65 20.54
C ILE A 313 -5.81 32.47 19.61
N ALA A 314 -6.82 31.65 19.91
CA ALA A 314 -7.19 30.48 19.12
C ALA A 314 -7.54 30.83 17.67
N HIS A 315 -8.38 31.84 17.46
CA HIS A 315 -8.79 32.27 16.12
C HIS A 315 -7.59 32.78 15.31
N ALA A 316 -6.74 33.61 15.93
CA ALA A 316 -5.53 34.13 15.28
C ALA A 316 -4.54 33.02 14.91
N LEU A 317 -4.27 32.08 15.83
CA LEU A 317 -3.40 30.94 15.58
C LEU A 317 -3.99 29.98 14.54
N SER A 318 -5.30 29.72 14.57
CA SER A 318 -5.97 28.82 13.61
C SER A 318 -5.91 29.37 12.20
N PHE A 319 -6.19 30.66 12.02
CA PHE A 319 -6.07 31.32 10.71
C PHE A 319 -4.62 31.29 10.18
N THR A 320 -3.64 31.50 11.06
CA THR A 320 -2.21 31.38 10.71
C THR A 320 -1.86 29.95 10.29
N ALA A 321 -2.34 28.94 11.02
CA ALA A 321 -2.07 27.54 10.73
C ALA A 321 -2.69 27.07 9.41
N VAL A 322 -3.95 27.44 9.14
CA VAL A 322 -4.62 27.11 7.86
C VAL A 322 -3.91 27.80 6.69
N SER A 323 -3.55 29.09 6.84
CA SER A 323 -2.80 29.83 5.81
C SER A 323 -1.42 29.19 5.53
N PHE A 324 -0.72 28.76 6.60
CA PHE A 324 0.55 28.07 6.48
C PHE A 324 0.39 26.69 5.82
N GLY A 325 -0.65 25.93 6.17
CA GLY A 325 -0.98 24.66 5.54
C GLY A 325 -1.24 24.80 4.04
N LEU A 326 -2.01 25.82 3.63
CA LEU A 326 -2.24 26.12 2.21
C LEU A 326 -0.93 26.46 1.48
N TYR A 327 -0.08 27.29 2.10
CA TYR A 327 1.25 27.60 1.57
C TYR A 327 2.09 26.33 1.35
N LEU A 328 2.07 25.39 2.31
CA LEU A 328 2.76 24.10 2.17
C LEU A 328 2.16 23.29 1.02
N GLY A 329 0.83 23.14 0.97
CA GLY A 329 0.14 22.40 -0.09
C GLY A 329 0.54 22.89 -1.48
N VAL A 330 0.46 24.20 -1.71
CA VAL A 330 0.82 24.84 -2.98
C VAL A 330 2.31 24.65 -3.30
N THR A 331 3.20 24.87 -2.32
CA THR A 331 4.64 24.73 -2.52
C THR A 331 5.04 23.30 -2.91
N TYR A 332 4.47 22.30 -2.23
CA TYR A 332 4.78 20.88 -2.51
C TYR A 332 4.11 20.36 -3.78
N TRP A 333 2.95 20.91 -4.15
CA TRP A 333 2.36 20.67 -5.46
C TRP A 333 3.34 21.12 -6.55
N PHE A 334 3.84 22.36 -6.52
CA PHE A 334 4.81 22.83 -7.53
C PHE A 334 6.14 22.09 -7.53
N ARG A 335 6.47 21.34 -6.47
CA ARG A 335 7.63 20.42 -6.42
C ARG A 335 7.36 19.02 -6.97
N GLY A 336 6.16 18.78 -7.50
CA GLY A 336 5.81 17.51 -8.13
C GLY A 336 5.27 16.44 -7.17
N VAL A 337 5.03 16.76 -5.89
CA VAL A 337 4.39 15.81 -4.96
C VAL A 337 2.91 15.69 -5.34
N ARG A 338 2.54 14.53 -5.90
CA ARG A 338 1.18 14.29 -6.43
C ARG A 338 0.09 14.45 -5.37
N ALA A 339 0.32 13.91 -4.17
CA ALA A 339 -0.60 14.00 -3.04
C ALA A 339 -0.83 15.45 -2.54
N ALA A 340 0.06 16.40 -2.86
CA ALA A 340 -0.06 17.78 -2.41
C ALA A 340 -1.16 18.56 -3.15
N ARG A 341 -1.64 18.08 -4.32
CA ARG A 341 -2.68 18.76 -5.11
C ARG A 341 -4.04 18.75 -4.42
N THR A 342 -4.51 17.55 -4.07
CA THR A 342 -5.79 17.36 -3.37
C THR A 342 -5.73 17.94 -1.97
N PHE A 343 -4.57 17.86 -1.32
CA PHE A 343 -4.29 18.55 -0.06
C PHE A 343 -4.45 20.07 -0.18
N ALA A 344 -3.79 20.71 -1.16
CA ALA A 344 -3.91 22.17 -1.35
C ALA A 344 -5.35 22.60 -1.63
N LEU A 345 -6.10 21.80 -2.40
CA LEU A 345 -7.52 22.04 -2.65
C LEU A 345 -8.35 21.95 -1.37
N ALA A 346 -8.13 20.94 -0.51
CA ALA A 346 -8.82 20.80 0.77
C ALA A 346 -8.62 22.03 1.67
N TRP A 347 -7.37 22.50 1.80
CA TRP A 347 -7.03 23.70 2.59
C TRP A 347 -7.64 24.98 2.01
N LEU A 348 -7.69 25.10 0.67
CA LEU A 348 -8.30 26.25 0.01
C LEU A 348 -9.80 26.30 0.28
N VAL A 349 -10.50 25.17 0.14
CA VAL A 349 -11.93 25.05 0.43
C VAL A 349 -12.20 25.43 1.88
N TYR A 350 -11.43 24.88 2.83
CA TYR A 350 -11.63 25.21 4.23
C TYR A 350 -11.40 26.69 4.53
N LEU A 351 -10.34 27.29 3.95
CA LEU A 351 -10.06 28.71 4.11
C LEU A 351 -11.19 29.60 3.59
N ILE A 352 -11.82 29.25 2.45
CA ILE A 352 -12.97 30.00 1.92
C ILE A 352 -14.11 30.02 2.94
N PHE A 353 -14.43 28.86 3.55
CA PHE A 353 -15.51 28.77 4.53
C PHE A 353 -15.18 29.46 5.86
N ILE A 354 -13.92 29.42 6.31
CA ILE A 354 -13.47 30.25 7.43
C ILE A 354 -13.67 31.73 7.11
N LEU A 355 -13.33 32.18 5.91
CA LEU A 355 -13.52 33.59 5.51
C LEU A 355 -15.00 33.97 5.46
N ILE A 356 -15.89 33.08 5.00
CA ILE A 356 -17.34 33.30 5.05
C ILE A 356 -17.84 33.43 6.50
N TYR A 357 -17.38 32.54 7.39
CA TYR A 357 -17.71 32.59 8.82
C TYR A 357 -17.20 33.89 9.46
N LEU A 358 -15.95 34.29 9.21
CA LEU A 358 -15.36 35.52 9.74
C LEU A 358 -16.08 36.78 9.22
N LEU A 359 -16.48 36.77 7.95
CA LEU A 359 -17.29 37.85 7.38
C LEU A 359 -18.66 37.89 8.05
N GLN A 360 -19.27 36.75 8.37
CA GLN A 360 -20.58 36.68 9.01
C GLN A 360 -20.59 37.23 10.44
N ILE A 361 -19.57 36.90 11.25
CA ILE A 361 -19.49 37.41 12.63
C ILE A 361 -19.20 38.92 12.67
N THR A 362 -18.71 39.51 11.57
CA THR A 362 -18.39 40.94 11.48
C THR A 362 -19.38 41.74 10.63
N SER A 363 -20.25 41.06 9.87
CA SER A 363 -21.20 41.73 9.00
C SER A 363 -22.45 42.17 9.76
N THR A 364 -23.01 43.28 9.30
CA THR A 364 -24.31 43.79 9.78
C THR A 364 -25.48 43.13 9.05
N THR A 365 -25.21 42.27 8.07
CA THR A 365 -26.20 41.60 7.22
C THR A 365 -26.76 40.35 7.88
N GLN A 366 -28.01 40.02 7.54
CA GLN A 366 -28.67 38.83 8.05
C GLN A 366 -27.95 37.56 7.56
N PRO A 367 -27.65 36.60 8.46
CA PRO A 367 -27.03 35.35 8.08
C PRO A 367 -27.92 34.54 7.15
N ASN A 368 -27.29 33.88 6.19
CA ASN A 368 -27.94 32.89 5.34
C ASN A 368 -27.54 31.48 5.79
N ILE A 369 -28.19 30.46 5.23
CA ILE A 369 -27.95 29.06 5.64
C ILE A 369 -26.49 28.63 5.45
N VAL A 370 -25.80 29.17 4.45
CA VAL A 370 -24.40 28.85 4.15
C VAL A 370 -23.47 29.49 5.17
N SER A 371 -23.72 30.74 5.57
CA SER A 371 -22.88 31.45 6.52
C SER A 371 -23.05 30.94 7.95
N ILE A 372 -24.26 30.50 8.33
CA ILE A 372 -24.53 29.86 9.62
C ILE A 372 -23.74 28.55 9.75
N HIS A 373 -23.73 27.73 8.70
CA HIS A 373 -23.09 26.41 8.72
C HIS A 373 -21.71 26.39 8.05
N ALA A 374 -21.06 27.54 7.92
CA ALA A 374 -19.85 27.66 7.12
C ALA A 374 -18.72 26.76 7.64
N LEU A 375 -18.50 26.72 8.96
CA LEU A 375 -17.44 25.91 9.56
C LEU A 375 -17.72 24.40 9.41
N GLU A 376 -18.97 23.96 9.54
CA GLU A 376 -19.39 22.58 9.34
C GLU A 376 -19.19 22.16 7.88
N ILE A 377 -19.65 22.97 6.91
CA ILE A 377 -19.48 22.68 5.48
C ILE A 377 -17.99 22.62 5.13
N GLY A 378 -17.22 23.64 5.56
CA GLY A 378 -15.80 23.73 5.28
C GLY A 378 -15.01 22.53 5.82
N SER A 379 -15.20 22.20 7.10
CA SER A 379 -14.49 21.09 7.75
C SER A 379 -14.89 19.73 7.18
N MET A 380 -16.18 19.53 6.87
CA MET A 380 -16.67 18.31 6.21
C MET A 380 -16.01 18.12 4.84
N LEU A 381 -16.05 19.15 3.98
CA LEU A 381 -15.46 19.08 2.64
C LEU A 381 -13.94 18.88 2.68
N GLU A 382 -13.25 19.57 3.57
CA GLU A 382 -11.80 19.40 3.78
C GLU A 382 -11.46 17.95 4.13
N LEU A 383 -12.13 17.39 5.15
CA LEU A 383 -11.87 16.04 5.61
C LEU A 383 -12.22 14.99 4.57
N VAL A 384 -13.33 15.17 3.82
CA VAL A 384 -13.70 14.30 2.69
C VAL A 384 -12.59 14.32 1.62
N LEU A 385 -12.14 15.50 1.20
CA LEU A 385 -11.09 15.65 0.19
C LEU A 385 -9.76 15.03 0.66
N LEU A 386 -9.43 15.16 1.94
CA LEU A 386 -8.27 14.50 2.52
C LEU A 386 -8.40 12.98 2.55
N SER A 387 -9.59 12.46 2.87
CA SER A 387 -9.81 11.02 2.86
C SER A 387 -9.66 10.41 1.46
N LEU A 388 -10.13 11.13 0.42
CA LEU A 388 -9.90 10.74 -0.97
C LEU A 388 -8.41 10.72 -1.34
N SER A 389 -7.61 11.64 -0.77
CA SER A 389 -6.16 11.67 -1.01
C SER A 389 -5.46 10.40 -0.52
N PHE A 390 -5.93 9.81 0.58
CA PHE A 390 -5.43 8.53 1.07
C PHE A 390 -5.77 7.37 0.14
N GLY A 391 -7.00 7.33 -0.38
CA GLY A 391 -7.39 6.32 -1.37
C GLY A 391 -6.46 6.34 -2.59
N HIS A 392 -6.09 7.54 -3.07
CA HIS A 392 -5.12 7.66 -4.15
C HIS A 392 -3.72 7.16 -3.75
N ARG A 393 -3.22 7.55 -2.57
CA ARG A 393 -1.90 7.10 -2.07
C ARG A 393 -1.81 5.58 -1.94
N ILE A 394 -2.85 4.93 -1.41
CA ILE A 394 -2.90 3.46 -1.29
C ILE A 394 -2.89 2.79 -2.66
N ASN A 395 -3.66 3.33 -3.62
CA ASN A 395 -3.69 2.79 -4.97
C ASN A 395 -2.34 2.94 -5.67
N GLU A 396 -1.66 4.08 -5.51
CA GLU A 396 -0.30 4.29 -6.06
C GLU A 396 0.70 3.30 -5.44
N GLU A 397 0.70 3.11 -4.12
CA GLU A 397 1.58 2.17 -3.44
C GLU A 397 1.32 0.72 -3.86
N LYS A 398 0.05 0.34 -3.99
CA LYS A 398 -0.38 -0.98 -4.46
C LYS A 398 0.04 -1.22 -5.91
N GLU A 399 -0.13 -0.24 -6.80
CA GLU A 399 0.32 -0.34 -8.19
C GLU A 399 1.84 -0.54 -8.28
N MET A 400 2.62 0.23 -7.53
CA MET A 400 4.07 0.07 -7.50
C MET A 400 4.47 -1.34 -7.04
N ARG A 401 3.82 -1.86 -6.00
CA ARG A 401 4.07 -3.22 -5.49
C ARG A 401 3.74 -4.29 -6.52
N ILE A 402 2.60 -4.16 -7.21
CA ILE A 402 2.19 -5.09 -8.28
C ILE A 402 3.21 -5.05 -9.43
N ARG A 403 3.65 -3.86 -9.87
CA ARG A 403 4.65 -3.73 -10.94
C ARG A 403 6.00 -4.34 -10.56
N ALA A 404 6.45 -4.13 -9.33
CA ALA A 404 7.69 -4.73 -8.83
C ALA A 404 7.59 -6.27 -8.77
N GLN A 405 6.45 -6.80 -8.35
CA GLN A 405 6.21 -8.25 -8.30
C GLN A 405 6.15 -8.88 -9.69
N ASP A 406 5.52 -8.21 -10.67
CA ASP A 406 5.50 -8.65 -12.07
C ASP A 406 6.91 -8.66 -12.70
N GLN A 407 7.72 -7.62 -12.43
CA GLN A 407 9.12 -7.58 -12.87
C GLN A 407 9.96 -8.71 -12.27
N ALA A 408 9.81 -8.98 -10.96
CA ALA A 408 10.49 -10.07 -10.29
C ALA A 408 10.09 -11.44 -10.88
N LEU A 409 8.80 -11.65 -11.13
CA LEU A 409 8.29 -12.88 -11.73
C LEU A 409 8.84 -13.09 -13.15
N LYS A 410 8.88 -12.03 -13.97
CA LYS A 410 9.46 -12.08 -15.32
C LYS A 410 10.96 -12.42 -15.27
N ALA A 411 11.72 -11.78 -14.39
CA ALA A 411 13.14 -12.06 -14.20
C ALA A 411 13.38 -13.53 -13.77
N GLN A 412 12.58 -14.04 -12.84
CA GLN A 412 12.63 -15.44 -12.41
C GLN A 412 12.31 -16.41 -13.57
N SER A 413 11.29 -16.11 -14.38
CA SER A 413 10.93 -16.94 -15.54
C SER A 413 12.02 -16.97 -16.62
N ALA A 414 12.74 -15.85 -16.80
CA ALA A 414 13.85 -15.76 -17.74
C ALA A 414 15.06 -16.54 -17.23
N LEU A 415 15.35 -16.44 -15.92
CA LEU A 415 16.42 -17.22 -15.28
C LEU A 415 16.15 -18.73 -15.37
N ASN A 416 14.93 -19.17 -15.07
CA ASN A 416 14.54 -20.59 -15.19
C ASN A 416 14.70 -21.09 -16.64
N ARG A 417 14.28 -20.30 -17.64
CA ARG A 417 14.48 -20.67 -19.06
C ARG A 417 15.96 -20.80 -19.43
N ASN A 418 16.80 -19.91 -18.94
CA ASN A 418 18.25 -19.98 -19.16
C ASN A 418 18.87 -21.19 -18.46
N LEU A 419 18.43 -21.50 -17.23
CA LEU A 419 18.84 -22.69 -16.49
C LEU A 419 18.44 -23.97 -17.24
N ASP A 420 17.20 -24.06 -17.73
CA ASP A 420 16.73 -25.22 -18.49
C ASP A 420 17.57 -25.42 -19.77
N GLN A 421 17.88 -24.34 -20.49
CA GLN A 421 18.75 -24.39 -21.67
C GLN A 421 20.19 -24.83 -21.31
N LEU A 422 20.74 -24.30 -20.22
CA LEU A 422 22.08 -24.65 -19.77
C LEU A 422 22.14 -26.12 -19.33
N VAL A 423 21.15 -26.60 -18.57
CA VAL A 423 21.04 -27.99 -18.14
C VAL A 423 20.94 -28.92 -19.34
N ARG A 424 20.10 -28.61 -20.34
CA ARG A 424 20.02 -29.39 -21.58
C ARG A 424 21.37 -29.46 -22.30
N ARG A 425 22.00 -28.30 -22.54
CA ARG A 425 23.32 -28.24 -23.19
C ARG A 425 24.38 -29.05 -22.44
N ARG A 426 24.41 -28.95 -21.10
CA ARG A 426 25.35 -29.72 -20.26
C ARG A 426 25.08 -31.22 -20.33
N THR A 427 23.82 -31.62 -20.41
CA THR A 427 23.41 -33.02 -20.54
C THR A 427 23.89 -33.57 -21.88
N ASP A 428 23.66 -32.84 -22.98
CA ASP A 428 24.11 -33.22 -24.32
C ASP A 428 25.66 -33.31 -24.40
N GLU A 429 26.38 -32.34 -23.83
CA GLU A 429 27.85 -32.35 -23.76
C GLU A 429 28.36 -33.59 -22.99
N LEU A 430 27.70 -33.94 -21.89
CA LEU A 430 28.06 -35.09 -21.07
C LEU A 430 27.80 -36.42 -21.80
N GLU A 431 26.66 -36.54 -22.48
CA GLU A 431 26.33 -37.73 -23.27
C GLU A 431 27.34 -37.96 -24.40
N GLN A 432 27.72 -36.90 -25.12
CA GLN A 432 28.75 -36.99 -26.17
C GLN A 432 30.12 -37.38 -25.62
N ALA A 433 30.52 -36.81 -24.47
CA ALA A 433 31.78 -37.17 -23.82
C ALA A 433 31.79 -38.64 -23.39
N ASN A 434 30.69 -39.11 -22.78
CA ASN A 434 30.54 -40.51 -22.38
C ASN A 434 30.57 -41.46 -23.58
N ALA A 435 29.92 -41.11 -24.70
CA ALA A 435 29.96 -41.91 -25.92
C ALA A 435 31.39 -42.05 -26.47
N ARG A 436 32.16 -40.96 -26.51
CA ARG A 436 33.57 -40.96 -26.94
C ARG A 436 34.47 -41.77 -26.01
N LEU A 437 34.31 -41.61 -24.69
CA LEU A 437 35.05 -42.39 -23.70
C LEU A 437 34.78 -43.89 -23.86
N LYS A 438 33.51 -44.26 -24.10
CA LYS A 438 33.14 -45.66 -24.35
C LYS A 438 33.83 -46.20 -25.61
N GLU A 439 33.85 -45.45 -26.71
CA GLU A 439 34.51 -45.88 -27.95
C GLU A 439 36.03 -46.08 -27.77
N LEU A 440 36.70 -45.13 -27.12
CA LEU A 440 38.13 -45.22 -26.80
C LEU A 440 38.46 -46.38 -25.86
N SER A 441 37.52 -46.76 -24.99
CA SER A 441 37.71 -47.86 -24.05
C SER A 441 37.60 -49.25 -24.69
N ILE A 442 36.89 -49.40 -25.82
CA ILE A 442 36.61 -50.72 -26.41
C ILE A 442 37.41 -51.03 -27.70
N LYS A 443 37.91 -50.00 -28.39
CA LYS A 443 38.68 -50.17 -29.65
C LYS A 443 40.19 -50.09 -29.40
N ASP A 444 40.97 -50.75 -30.26
CA ASP A 444 42.42 -50.57 -30.36
C ASP A 444 42.75 -49.26 -31.09
N GLY A 445 43.63 -48.45 -30.50
CA GLY A 445 43.94 -47.10 -30.99
C GLY A 445 44.65 -47.04 -32.35
N LEU A 446 45.26 -48.14 -32.80
CA LEU A 446 45.93 -48.20 -34.11
C LEU A 446 45.00 -48.74 -35.20
N THR A 447 44.32 -49.85 -34.91
CA THR A 447 43.63 -50.68 -35.93
C THR A 447 42.13 -50.45 -35.98
N GLY A 448 41.51 -49.86 -34.95
CA GLY A 448 40.07 -49.54 -34.90
C GLY A 448 39.14 -50.74 -34.69
N ILE A 449 39.66 -51.97 -34.67
CA ILE A 449 38.98 -53.19 -34.22
C ILE A 449 38.93 -53.22 -32.68
N PHE A 450 38.27 -54.22 -32.07
CA PHE A 450 38.23 -54.32 -30.62
C PHE A 450 39.63 -54.48 -30.01
N ASN A 451 39.83 -53.95 -28.81
CA ASN A 451 41.05 -54.21 -28.05
C ASN A 451 40.94 -55.54 -27.29
N ARG A 452 42.09 -56.04 -26.82
CA ARG A 452 42.17 -57.30 -26.05
C ARG A 452 41.22 -57.35 -24.86
N ARG A 453 41.15 -56.28 -24.03
CA ARG A 453 40.27 -56.26 -22.84
C ARG A 453 38.81 -56.47 -23.23
N HIS A 454 38.34 -55.74 -24.24
CA HIS A 454 36.95 -55.86 -24.68
C HIS A 454 36.66 -57.21 -25.34
N PHE A 455 37.64 -57.79 -26.03
CA PHE A 455 37.56 -59.15 -26.54
C PHE A 455 37.39 -60.17 -25.41
N GLU A 456 38.23 -60.13 -24.38
CA GLU A 456 38.19 -61.08 -23.25
C GLU A 456 36.82 -61.06 -22.55
N GLU A 457 36.28 -59.86 -22.30
CA GLU A 457 34.96 -59.67 -21.67
C GLU A 457 33.81 -60.30 -22.48
N LEU A 458 33.76 -60.02 -23.78
CA LEU A 458 32.70 -60.54 -24.65
C LEU A 458 32.91 -62.01 -25.00
N ALA A 459 34.15 -62.45 -25.19
CA ALA A 459 34.48 -63.84 -25.47
C ALA A 459 34.07 -64.75 -24.31
N GLN A 460 34.26 -64.32 -23.07
CA GLN A 460 33.77 -65.06 -21.90
C GLN A 460 32.25 -65.20 -21.93
N THR A 461 31.56 -64.13 -22.30
CA THR A 461 30.09 -64.11 -22.39
C THR A 461 29.57 -65.06 -23.48
N GLU A 462 30.18 -65.03 -24.67
CA GLU A 462 29.80 -65.92 -25.78
C GLU A 462 30.22 -67.38 -25.54
N TYR A 463 31.30 -67.62 -24.79
CA TYR A 463 31.68 -68.95 -24.32
C TYR A 463 30.61 -69.55 -23.41
N GLN A 464 30.19 -68.80 -22.38
CA GLN A 464 29.12 -69.23 -21.47
C GLN A 464 27.79 -69.43 -22.19
N ARG A 465 27.48 -68.57 -23.18
CA ARG A 465 26.30 -68.76 -24.04
C ARG A 465 26.39 -70.06 -24.84
N SER A 466 27.53 -70.31 -25.48
CA SER A 466 27.76 -71.52 -26.28
C SER A 466 27.70 -72.80 -25.44
N PHE A 467 28.20 -72.77 -24.20
CA PHE A 467 28.04 -73.84 -23.21
C PHE A 467 26.57 -74.15 -22.91
N ARG A 468 25.78 -73.12 -22.58
CA ARG A 468 24.36 -73.27 -22.23
C ARG A 468 23.54 -73.77 -23.42
N ASP A 469 23.79 -73.19 -24.59
CA ASP A 469 22.99 -73.44 -25.80
C ASP A 469 23.50 -74.68 -26.57
N LYS A 470 24.55 -75.35 -26.04
CA LYS A 470 25.22 -76.51 -26.65
C LYS A 470 25.59 -76.27 -28.11
N ASN A 471 26.18 -75.11 -28.37
CA ASN A 471 26.52 -74.66 -29.71
C ASN A 471 28.04 -74.60 -29.90
N TRP A 472 28.48 -74.72 -31.15
CA TRP A 472 29.90 -74.66 -31.48
C TRP A 472 30.46 -73.26 -31.28
N LEU A 473 31.71 -73.19 -30.83
CA LEU A 473 32.47 -71.96 -30.73
C LEU A 473 33.87 -72.19 -31.29
N SER A 474 34.32 -71.32 -32.18
CA SER A 474 35.68 -71.36 -32.72
C SER A 474 36.42 -70.07 -32.47
N ILE A 475 37.73 -70.19 -32.23
CA ILE A 475 38.68 -69.09 -32.12
C ILE A 475 39.78 -69.27 -33.15
N ALA A 476 40.15 -68.19 -33.81
CA ALA A 476 41.34 -68.13 -34.64
C ALA A 476 42.32 -67.12 -34.03
N MET A 477 43.53 -67.57 -33.70
CA MET A 477 44.65 -66.71 -33.34
C MET A 477 45.52 -66.48 -34.58
N LEU A 478 45.83 -65.23 -34.89
CA LEU A 478 46.53 -64.82 -36.10
C LEU A 478 47.76 -64.00 -35.73
N ASP A 479 48.84 -64.17 -36.49
CA ASP A 479 50.04 -63.36 -36.34
C ASP A 479 50.64 -63.04 -37.71
N VAL A 480 51.14 -61.82 -37.84
CA VAL A 480 51.72 -61.31 -39.09
C VAL A 480 53.13 -61.87 -39.28
N ASP A 481 53.32 -62.65 -40.34
CA ASP A 481 54.57 -63.33 -40.61
C ASP A 481 55.70 -62.32 -40.88
N HIS A 482 56.82 -62.52 -40.18
CA HIS A 482 58.04 -61.69 -40.32
C HIS A 482 57.84 -60.20 -40.03
N PHE A 483 56.85 -59.81 -39.22
CA PHE A 483 56.54 -58.39 -38.95
C PHE A 483 57.69 -57.60 -38.32
N LYS A 484 58.49 -58.21 -37.43
CA LYS A 484 59.72 -57.57 -36.94
C LYS A 484 60.68 -57.20 -38.09
N GLY A 485 60.89 -58.11 -39.03
CA GLY A 485 61.74 -57.85 -40.21
C GLY A 485 61.14 -56.79 -41.15
N LEU A 486 59.81 -56.73 -41.25
CA LEU A 486 59.09 -55.67 -41.97
C LEU A 486 59.36 -54.30 -41.33
N ASN A 487 59.23 -54.19 -40.00
CA ASN A 487 59.52 -52.96 -39.26
C ASN A 487 60.98 -52.55 -39.35
N ASP A 488 61.90 -53.50 -39.19
CA ASP A 488 63.34 -53.25 -39.25
C ASP A 488 63.76 -52.72 -40.63
N ARG A 489 63.04 -53.12 -41.70
CA ARG A 489 63.34 -52.73 -43.09
C ARG A 489 62.67 -51.44 -43.54
N TYR A 490 61.41 -51.21 -43.16
CA TYR A 490 60.59 -50.11 -43.69
C TYR A 490 60.13 -49.11 -42.62
N GLY A 491 60.55 -49.32 -41.37
CA GLY A 491 60.19 -48.49 -40.23
C GLY A 491 58.81 -48.79 -39.66
N HIS A 492 58.65 -48.49 -38.36
CA HIS A 492 57.39 -48.65 -37.63
C HIS A 492 56.17 -47.98 -38.29
N PRO A 493 56.25 -46.77 -38.91
CA PRO A 493 55.09 -46.16 -39.57
C PRO A 493 54.51 -47.02 -40.71
N PHE A 494 55.38 -47.72 -41.45
CA PHE A 494 54.92 -48.61 -42.52
C PHE A 494 54.34 -49.92 -41.95
N GLY A 495 54.92 -50.46 -40.88
CA GLY A 495 54.33 -51.59 -40.15
C GLY A 495 52.94 -51.28 -39.60
N ASP A 496 52.74 -50.09 -39.04
CA ASP A 496 51.45 -49.60 -38.57
C ASP A 496 50.40 -49.53 -39.68
N LEU A 497 50.80 -49.10 -40.88
CA LEU A 497 49.94 -49.11 -42.07
C LEU A 497 49.56 -50.55 -42.46
N CYS A 498 50.52 -51.48 -42.39
CA CYS A 498 50.28 -52.89 -42.67
C CYS A 498 49.27 -53.49 -41.68
N LEU A 499 49.43 -53.23 -40.37
CA LEU A 499 48.48 -53.69 -39.34
C LEU A 499 47.08 -53.12 -39.56
N LYS A 500 46.95 -51.85 -39.91
CA LYS A 500 45.64 -51.24 -40.25
C LYS A 500 44.98 -51.92 -41.44
N LYS A 501 45.75 -52.23 -42.49
CA LYS A 501 45.23 -52.88 -43.70
C LYS A 501 44.82 -54.32 -43.41
N ILE A 502 45.63 -55.06 -42.65
CA ILE A 502 45.33 -56.42 -42.21
C ILE A 502 44.05 -56.44 -41.36
N ALA A 503 43.93 -55.55 -40.37
CA ALA A 503 42.74 -55.44 -39.53
C ALA A 503 41.47 -55.18 -40.37
N THR A 504 41.55 -54.30 -41.36
CA THR A 504 40.45 -54.00 -42.29
C THR A 504 40.04 -55.22 -43.11
N VAL A 505 41.02 -55.97 -43.62
CA VAL A 505 40.78 -57.16 -44.44
C VAL A 505 40.19 -58.29 -43.62
N ILE A 506 40.73 -58.56 -42.43
CA ILE A 506 40.22 -59.57 -41.49
C ILE A 506 38.78 -59.23 -41.09
N MET A 507 38.50 -57.98 -40.70
CA MET A 507 37.14 -57.54 -40.38
C MET A 507 36.16 -57.78 -41.54
N GLY A 508 36.59 -57.58 -42.79
CA GLY A 508 35.76 -57.83 -43.98
C GLY A 508 35.46 -59.31 -44.27
N GLN A 509 36.22 -60.25 -43.71
CA GLN A 509 35.96 -61.70 -43.86
C GLN A 509 34.95 -62.22 -42.85
N VAL A 510 34.68 -61.46 -41.81
CA VAL A 510 33.82 -61.82 -40.70
C VAL A 510 32.48 -61.10 -40.89
N ARG A 511 31.37 -61.86 -40.99
CA ARG A 511 30.11 -61.33 -41.55
C ARG A 511 28.90 -61.44 -40.62
N ARG A 512 28.98 -62.20 -39.53
CA ARG A 512 27.84 -62.39 -38.63
C ARG A 512 27.94 -61.41 -37.46
N PRO A 513 26.81 -60.84 -36.97
CA PRO A 513 26.80 -59.93 -35.84
C PRO A 513 27.52 -60.41 -34.54
N PRO A 514 27.52 -61.72 -34.17
CA PRO A 514 28.22 -62.19 -32.97
C PRO A 514 29.71 -62.49 -33.21
N ASP A 515 30.16 -62.47 -34.47
CA ASP A 515 31.56 -62.70 -34.74
C ASP A 515 32.38 -61.47 -34.30
N MET A 516 33.55 -61.72 -33.72
CA MET A 516 34.38 -60.64 -33.17
C MET A 516 35.79 -60.67 -33.73
N VAL A 517 36.35 -59.50 -33.99
CA VAL A 517 37.75 -59.33 -34.38
C VAL A 517 38.40 -58.35 -33.41
N ALA A 518 39.53 -58.74 -32.83
CA ALA A 518 40.28 -57.91 -31.91
C ALA A 518 41.79 -57.98 -32.15
N ARG A 519 42.49 -56.90 -31.78
CA ARG A 519 43.94 -56.91 -31.72
C ARG A 519 44.36 -57.43 -30.36
N TYR A 520 45.02 -58.59 -30.34
CA TYR A 520 45.37 -59.28 -29.11
C TYR A 520 46.65 -58.71 -28.48
N GLY A 521 47.64 -58.34 -29.30
CA GLY A 521 48.83 -57.63 -28.85
C GLY A 521 49.87 -57.49 -29.97
N GLY A 522 50.51 -56.32 -30.11
CA GLY A 522 51.56 -56.13 -31.12
C GLY A 522 51.08 -56.44 -32.55
N GLU A 523 51.57 -57.52 -33.15
CA GLU A 523 51.22 -58.03 -34.48
C GLU A 523 50.18 -59.17 -34.46
N GLU A 524 49.62 -59.48 -33.29
CA GLU A 524 48.67 -60.57 -33.08
C GLU A 524 47.21 -60.09 -33.13
N PHE A 525 46.38 -60.86 -33.81
CA PHE A 525 44.94 -60.67 -33.92
C PHE A 525 44.22 -61.92 -33.42
N ILE A 526 43.01 -61.75 -32.91
CA ILE A 526 42.15 -62.85 -32.50
C ILE A 526 40.76 -62.67 -33.09
N VAL A 527 40.16 -63.77 -33.52
CA VAL A 527 38.81 -63.81 -34.06
C VAL A 527 37.99 -64.85 -33.30
N LEU A 528 36.81 -64.45 -32.83
CA LEU A 528 35.82 -65.35 -32.21
C LEU A 528 34.67 -65.56 -33.18
N LEU A 529 34.26 -66.82 -33.37
CA LEU A 529 33.21 -67.22 -34.29
C LEU A 529 32.15 -68.07 -33.55
N PRO A 530 31.16 -67.45 -32.90
CA PRO A 530 30.07 -68.16 -32.25
C PRO A 530 29.19 -68.93 -33.26
N GLY A 531 28.70 -70.11 -32.85
CA GLY A 531 27.92 -70.99 -33.71
C GLY A 531 28.68 -71.58 -34.90
N THR A 532 30.01 -71.67 -34.79
CA THR A 532 30.87 -72.12 -35.89
C THR A 532 31.77 -73.25 -35.40
N SER A 533 31.68 -74.42 -36.06
CA SER A 533 32.55 -75.57 -35.78
C SER A 533 34.00 -75.30 -36.20
N VAL A 534 34.94 -76.14 -35.78
CA VAL A 534 36.36 -75.97 -36.14
C VAL A 534 36.57 -75.99 -37.65
N GLU A 535 35.80 -76.79 -38.40
CA GLU A 535 35.86 -76.84 -39.86
C GLU A 535 35.38 -75.52 -40.48
N GLY A 536 34.27 -74.97 -39.96
CA GLY A 536 33.78 -73.66 -40.36
C GLY A 536 34.78 -72.54 -40.02
N GLY A 537 35.39 -72.62 -38.84
CA GLY A 537 36.43 -71.69 -38.40
C GLY A 537 37.67 -71.76 -39.29
N ASN A 538 38.04 -72.96 -39.73
CA ASN A 538 39.15 -73.19 -40.66
C ASN A 538 38.86 -72.57 -42.05
N VAL A 539 37.62 -72.66 -42.53
CA VAL A 539 37.22 -72.00 -43.79
C VAL A 539 37.34 -70.47 -43.67
N VAL A 540 36.85 -69.89 -42.57
CA VAL A 540 36.97 -68.43 -42.34
C VAL A 540 38.44 -68.02 -42.21
N ALA A 541 39.25 -68.80 -41.50
CA ALA A 541 40.69 -68.58 -41.37
C ALA A 541 41.42 -68.63 -42.71
N GLU A 542 41.15 -69.63 -43.55
CA GLU A 542 41.79 -69.73 -44.87
C GLU A 542 41.38 -68.57 -45.79
N ASN A 543 40.14 -68.11 -45.69
CA ASN A 543 39.69 -66.91 -46.41
C ASN A 543 40.44 -65.65 -45.91
N MET A 544 40.63 -65.50 -44.59
CA MET A 544 41.43 -64.42 -44.02
C MET A 544 42.87 -64.46 -44.49
N ARG A 545 43.50 -65.64 -44.48
CA ARG A 545 44.88 -65.85 -44.93
C ARG A 545 45.06 -65.45 -46.39
N ARG A 546 44.20 -65.94 -47.29
CA ARG A 546 44.22 -65.59 -48.72
C ARG A 546 43.99 -64.10 -48.95
N ALA A 547 43.00 -63.53 -48.28
CA ALA A 547 42.68 -62.12 -48.43
C ALA A 547 43.83 -61.21 -47.96
N VAL A 548 44.60 -61.63 -46.95
CA VAL A 548 45.82 -60.93 -46.52
C VAL A 548 46.99 -61.15 -47.48
N GLU A 549 47.15 -62.35 -48.02
CA GLU A 549 48.16 -62.65 -49.05
C GLU A 549 47.97 -61.82 -50.32
N ASP A 550 46.72 -61.52 -50.68
CA ASP A 550 46.36 -60.63 -51.80
C ASP A 550 46.64 -59.14 -51.51
N ILE A 551 47.03 -58.77 -50.27
CA ILE A 551 47.42 -57.39 -49.95
C ILE A 551 48.79 -57.10 -50.59
N CYS A 552 48.73 -56.27 -51.63
CA CYS A 552 49.90 -55.70 -52.29
C CYS A 552 50.04 -54.23 -51.87
N LEU A 553 51.08 -53.89 -51.09
CA LEU A 553 51.38 -52.52 -50.69
C LEU A 553 52.63 -52.03 -51.43
N GLN A 554 52.58 -50.79 -51.93
CA GLN A 554 53.71 -50.12 -52.57
C GLN A 554 54.37 -49.19 -51.56
N HIS A 555 55.69 -49.34 -51.34
CA HIS A 555 56.46 -48.45 -50.48
C HIS A 555 57.86 -48.25 -51.03
N GLU A 556 58.27 -47.00 -51.22
CA GLU A 556 59.59 -46.62 -51.75
C GLU A 556 59.96 -47.35 -53.06
N GLY A 557 58.98 -47.60 -53.93
CA GLY A 557 59.16 -48.29 -55.22
C GLY A 557 59.27 -49.81 -55.13
N ALA A 558 59.12 -50.41 -53.95
CA ALA A 558 59.08 -51.85 -53.74
C ALA A 558 57.65 -52.37 -53.49
N GLU A 559 57.35 -53.53 -54.07
CA GLU A 559 56.13 -54.30 -53.78
C GLU A 559 56.33 -55.12 -52.49
N VAL A 560 55.55 -54.82 -51.47
CA VAL A 560 55.54 -55.53 -50.19
C VAL A 560 54.29 -56.39 -50.11
N ARG A 561 54.49 -57.71 -49.99
CA ARG A 561 53.42 -58.68 -49.73
C ARG A 561 53.38 -59.05 -48.26
N LEU A 562 52.17 -59.20 -47.75
CA LEU A 562 51.92 -59.57 -46.36
C LEU A 562 51.46 -61.03 -46.33
N SER A 563 51.80 -61.74 -45.26
CA SER A 563 51.25 -63.07 -44.99
C SER A 563 50.98 -63.17 -43.50
N ILE A 564 50.04 -64.04 -43.15
CA ILE A 564 49.67 -64.33 -41.77
C ILE A 564 49.66 -65.83 -41.56
N SER A 565 50.12 -66.24 -40.39
CA SER A 565 49.91 -67.60 -39.89
C SER A 565 48.69 -67.59 -38.98
N ILE A 566 47.88 -68.64 -39.04
CA ILE A 566 46.63 -68.74 -38.27
C ILE A 566 46.53 -70.09 -37.55
N GLY A 567 46.26 -70.05 -36.26
CA GLY A 567 45.89 -71.21 -35.46
C GLY A 567 44.40 -71.19 -35.15
N VAL A 568 43.66 -72.21 -35.57
CA VAL A 568 42.22 -72.34 -35.30
C VAL A 568 41.98 -73.43 -34.28
N ALA A 569 41.16 -73.13 -33.28
CA ALA A 569 40.62 -74.13 -32.36
C ALA A 569 39.10 -73.98 -32.29
N GLY A 570 38.39 -75.10 -32.27
CA GLY A 570 36.95 -75.12 -32.09
C GLY A 570 36.55 -76.13 -31.03
N THR A 571 35.51 -75.81 -30.28
CA THR A 571 34.99 -76.67 -29.21
C THR A 571 33.48 -76.58 -29.13
N LEU A 572 32.87 -77.64 -28.64
CA LEU A 572 31.53 -77.62 -28.06
C LEU A 572 31.75 -77.54 -26.55
N PRO A 573 31.63 -76.35 -25.91
CA PRO A 573 32.04 -76.19 -24.52
C PRO A 573 31.37 -77.22 -23.61
N SER A 574 32.19 -78.03 -22.92
CA SER A 574 31.73 -79.05 -21.96
C SER A 574 31.79 -78.58 -20.51
N GLN A 575 32.46 -77.45 -20.26
CA GLN A 575 32.54 -76.77 -18.98
C GLN A 575 32.11 -75.31 -19.14
N ARG A 576 31.62 -74.69 -18.06
CA ARG A 576 31.08 -73.33 -18.11
C ARG A 576 32.15 -72.26 -18.34
N ASP A 577 33.34 -72.44 -17.77
CA ASP A 577 34.38 -71.40 -17.70
C ASP A 577 35.75 -71.99 -18.08
N ASP A 578 35.94 -72.27 -19.38
CA ASP A 578 37.19 -72.83 -19.92
C ASP A 578 37.58 -72.20 -21.27
N LEU A 579 37.36 -70.88 -21.38
CA LEU A 579 37.76 -70.09 -22.56
C LEU A 579 39.28 -70.06 -22.76
N GLU A 580 40.04 -69.99 -21.66
CA GLU A 580 41.51 -69.93 -21.71
C GLU A 580 42.12 -71.15 -22.42
N SER A 581 41.57 -72.36 -22.18
CA SER A 581 42.02 -73.57 -22.87
C SER A 581 41.75 -73.51 -24.37
N LEU A 582 40.63 -72.91 -24.79
CA LEU A 582 40.31 -72.72 -26.22
C LEU A 582 41.25 -71.72 -26.88
N ILE A 583 41.56 -70.60 -26.21
CA ILE A 583 42.53 -69.60 -26.69
C ILE A 583 43.93 -70.24 -26.77
N LYS A 584 44.33 -70.99 -25.75
CA LYS A 584 45.62 -71.69 -25.71
C LYS A 584 45.74 -72.72 -26.83
N ALA A 585 44.67 -73.47 -27.13
CA ALA A 585 44.66 -74.40 -28.25
C ALA A 585 44.83 -73.69 -29.60
N ALA A 586 44.22 -72.51 -29.78
CA ALA A 586 44.41 -71.69 -30.97
C ALA A 586 45.86 -71.17 -31.07
N ASP A 587 46.45 -70.73 -29.95
CA ASP A 587 47.86 -70.30 -29.89
C ASP A 587 48.85 -71.43 -30.20
N ASP A 588 48.64 -72.63 -29.62
CA ASP A 588 49.45 -73.82 -29.91
C ASP A 588 49.39 -74.19 -31.41
N ASN A 589 48.23 -74.01 -32.05
CA ASN A 589 48.08 -74.22 -33.48
C ASN A 589 48.75 -73.12 -34.31
N LEU A 590 48.71 -71.87 -33.86
CA LEU A 590 49.42 -70.77 -34.50
C LEU A 590 50.93 -71.01 -34.46
N TYR A 591 51.45 -71.49 -33.33
CA TYR A 591 52.84 -71.87 -33.19
C TYR A 591 53.24 -73.00 -34.16
N LYS A 592 52.37 -74.00 -34.36
CA LYS A 592 52.56 -75.04 -35.39
C LYS A 592 52.54 -74.46 -36.80
N ALA A 593 51.63 -73.53 -37.11
CA ALA A 593 51.58 -72.86 -38.41
C ALA A 593 52.90 -72.12 -38.71
N LYS A 594 53.43 -71.36 -37.73
CA LYS A 594 54.73 -70.67 -37.88
C LYS A 594 55.89 -71.64 -38.12
N LYS A 595 55.88 -72.83 -37.50
CA LYS A 595 56.90 -73.87 -37.72
C LYS A 595 56.77 -74.61 -39.05
N SER A 596 55.58 -74.64 -39.63
CA SER A 596 55.25 -75.37 -40.85
C SER A 596 55.60 -74.61 -42.13
N GLY A 597 56.37 -73.52 -42.02
CA GLY A 597 56.75 -72.68 -43.15
C GLY A 597 56.01 -71.34 -43.23
N ARG A 598 55.15 -71.01 -42.25
CA ARG A 598 54.32 -69.78 -42.21
C ARG A 598 53.29 -69.70 -43.35
N ASN A 599 52.56 -68.59 -43.45
CA ASN A 599 51.51 -68.38 -44.45
C ASN A 599 50.57 -69.58 -44.61
N CYS A 600 50.12 -70.14 -43.49
CA CYS A 600 49.26 -71.32 -43.47
C CYS A 600 48.32 -71.28 -42.27
N VAL A 601 47.26 -72.08 -42.38
CA VAL A 601 46.29 -72.30 -41.30
C VAL A 601 46.52 -73.69 -40.73
N VAL A 602 46.64 -73.78 -39.41
CA VAL A 602 46.64 -75.05 -38.68
C VAL A 602 45.41 -75.09 -37.78
N CYS A 603 44.65 -76.17 -37.87
CA CYS A 603 43.55 -76.46 -36.96
C CYS A 603 43.79 -77.79 -36.25
N SER A 604 43.37 -77.89 -34.99
CA SER A 604 43.25 -79.16 -34.29
C SER A 604 41.79 -79.37 -33.91
N SER A 605 41.27 -80.56 -34.19
CA SER A 605 40.02 -80.99 -33.59
C SER A 605 40.25 -81.17 -32.10
N ALA A 606 39.45 -80.52 -31.26
CA ALA A 606 39.35 -80.93 -29.87
C ALA A 606 38.80 -82.36 -29.88
N GLY A 607 39.58 -83.31 -29.35
CA GLY A 607 39.25 -84.72 -29.35
C GLY A 607 37.84 -84.96 -28.80
N GLY A 608 37.03 -85.67 -29.57
CA GLY A 608 35.80 -86.28 -29.05
C GLY A 608 36.16 -87.26 -27.95
N ALA A 609 35.52 -87.09 -26.79
CA ALA A 609 35.24 -88.22 -25.92
C ALA A 609 34.02 -88.97 -26.48
#